data_AF-A0A257A508-F1
#
_entry.id   AF-A0A257A508-F1
#
_cell.length_a   1.000
_cell.length_b   1.000
_cell.length_c   1.000
_cell.angle_alpha   90.00
_cell.angle_beta   90.00
_cell.angle_gamma   90.00
#
_symmetry.space_group_name_H-M   'P 1'
#
loop_
_entity.id
_entity.type
_entity.pdbx_description
1 polymer ?
#
loop_
_entity_poly.entity_id
_entity_poly.type
_entity_poly.pdbx_seq_one_letter_code
_entity_poly.pdbx_strand_id
1 'polypeptide(L)'
;MREVAVIGAGETKYGEHWEKSLRDLAVEAGLRALEDAGICAEDIQAMFGGNMSAGSFVGQDHVGALIADFAGLAETKIPAM
;
A
#
# COMPACT_ATOMS: atom_id res chain seq x y z
N MET A 1 5.81 12.64 -24.81
CA MET A 1 5.01 12.67 -23.58
C MET A 1 3.79 11.79 -23.83
N ARG A 2 3.41 10.90 -22.91
CA ARG A 2 2.27 9.98 -23.09
C ARG A 2 1.12 10.44 -22.20
N GLU A 3 -0.12 10.18 -22.61
CA GLU A 3 -1.30 10.44 -21.77
C GLU A 3 -1.32 9.46 -20.58
N VAL A 4 -1.91 9.92 -19.47
CA VAL A 4 -2.02 9.18 -18.21
C VAL A 4 -3.46 9.30 -17.71
N ALA A 5 -3.99 8.20 -17.16
CA ALA A 5 -5.32 8.16 -16.57
C ALA A 5 -5.24 7.58 -15.14
N VAL A 6 -6.17 8.02 -14.29
CA VAL A 6 -6.47 7.37 -13.01
C VAL A 6 -7.61 6.40 -13.28
N ILE A 7 -7.37 5.10 -13.05
CA ILE A 7 -8.34 4.05 -13.35
C ILE A 7 -9.04 3.49 -12.11
N GLY A 8 -8.54 3.80 -10.90
CA GLY A 8 -9.21 3.46 -9.65
C GLY A 8 -8.62 4.21 -8.46
N ALA A 9 -9.39 4.31 -7.38
CA ALA A 9 -8.99 4.94 -6.13
C ALA A 9 -9.53 4.17 -4.92
N GLY A 10 -8.79 4.21 -3.81
CA GLY A 10 -9.15 3.53 -2.58
C GLY A 10 -8.63 4.25 -1.36
N GLU A 11 -9.47 4.32 -0.33
CA GLU A 11 -9.13 4.92 0.95
C GLU A 11 -9.66 4.07 2.11
N THR A 12 -9.04 4.22 3.28
CA THR A 12 -9.61 3.71 4.53
C THR A 12 -10.51 4.79 5.16
N LYS A 13 -11.33 4.41 6.13
CA LYS A 13 -12.02 5.43 6.94
C LYS A 13 -10.99 6.24 7.71
N TYR A 14 -11.19 7.54 7.85
CA TYR A 14 -10.31 8.39 8.65
C TYR A 14 -10.76 8.35 10.11
N GLY A 15 -9.80 8.21 11.02
CA GLY A 15 -10.09 8.18 12.45
C GLY A 15 -9.06 7.41 13.26
N GLU A 16 -9.42 7.10 14.49
CA GLU A 16 -8.60 6.35 15.42
C GLU A 16 -8.82 4.85 15.24
N HIS A 17 -7.84 4.17 14.62
CA HIS A 17 -7.89 2.73 14.37
C HIS A 17 -6.95 1.98 15.31
N TRP A 18 -7.34 1.86 16.58
CA TRP A 18 -6.53 1.19 17.60
C TRP A 18 -6.30 -0.30 17.32
N GLU A 19 -7.21 -0.92 16.56
CA GLU A 19 -7.17 -2.34 16.19
C GLU A 19 -6.45 -2.62 14.86
N LYS A 20 -5.97 -1.58 14.16
CA LYS A 20 -5.32 -1.74 12.85
C LYS A 20 -3.88 -1.26 12.89
N SER A 21 -3.00 -2.06 12.33
CA SER A 21 -1.63 -1.64 12.07
C SER A 21 -1.55 -0.73 10.85
N LEU A 22 -0.40 -0.06 10.68
CA LEU A 22 -0.09 0.68 9.46
C LEU A 22 -0.19 -0.20 8.20
N ARG A 23 0.20 -1.47 8.33
CA ARG A 23 0.19 -2.47 7.25
C ARG A 23 -1.25 -2.75 6.82
N ASP A 24 -2.15 -2.94 7.79
CA ASP A 24 -3.57 -3.18 7.53
C ASP A 24 -4.21 -2.01 6.80
N LEU A 25 -3.90 -0.78 7.23
CA LEU A 25 -4.43 0.42 6.58
C LEU A 25 -3.94 0.57 5.13
N ALA A 26 -2.66 0.29 4.88
CA ALA A 26 -2.10 0.35 3.53
C ALA A 26 -2.69 -0.72 2.62
N VAL A 27 -2.80 -1.97 3.09
CA VAL A 27 -3.39 -3.08 2.32
C VAL A 27 -4.87 -2.83 2.04
N GLU A 28 -5.66 -2.36 3.02
CA GLU A 28 -7.09 -2.07 2.82
C GLU A 28 -7.31 -0.99 1.76
N ALA A 29 -6.57 0.12 1.81
CA ALA A 29 -6.66 1.16 0.79
C ALA A 29 -6.23 0.65 -0.60
N GLY A 30 -5.14 -0.12 -0.66
CA GLY A 30 -4.63 -0.70 -1.90
C GLY A 30 -5.61 -1.66 -2.55
N LEU A 31 -6.19 -2.59 -1.78
CA LEU A 31 -7.17 -3.56 -2.28
C LEU A 31 -8.43 -2.87 -2.82
N ARG A 32 -8.92 -1.82 -2.15
CA ARG A 32 -10.05 -1.01 -2.66
C ARG A 32 -9.73 -0.31 -3.97
N ALA A 33 -8.52 0.22 -4.12
CA ALA A 33 -8.10 0.88 -5.36
C ALA A 33 -7.98 -0.13 -6.52
N LEU A 34 -7.53 -1.36 -6.25
CA LEU A 34 -7.48 -2.43 -7.24
C LEU A 34 -8.88 -2.90 -7.65
N GLU A 35 -9.79 -3.04 -6.68
CA GLU A 35 -11.19 -3.40 -6.92
C GLU A 35 -11.90 -2.35 -7.79
N ASP A 36 -11.73 -1.06 -7.46
CA ASP A 36 -12.29 0.06 -8.25
C ASP A 36 -11.70 0.12 -9.67
N ALA A 37 -10.41 -0.20 -9.81
CA ALA A 37 -9.74 -0.27 -11.11
C ALA A 37 -10.09 -1.51 -11.95
N GLY A 38 -10.63 -2.57 -11.32
CA GLY A 38 -10.90 -3.84 -11.98
C GLY A 38 -9.65 -4.57 -12.46
N ILE A 39 -8.53 -4.43 -11.75
CA ILE A 39 -7.24 -5.08 -12.07
C ILE A 39 -6.76 -5.96 -10.91
N CYS A 40 -5.79 -6.82 -11.18
CA CYS A 40 -5.16 -7.66 -10.17
C CYS A 40 -3.81 -7.09 -9.72
N ALA A 41 -3.28 -7.59 -8.59
CA ALA A 41 -1.98 -7.16 -8.07
C ALA A 41 -0.85 -7.44 -9.06
N GLU A 42 -0.93 -8.54 -9.82
CA GLU A 42 0.08 -8.92 -10.82
C GLU A 42 0.18 -7.93 -11.99
N ASP A 43 -0.83 -7.07 -12.18
CA ASP A 43 -0.83 -6.01 -13.20
C ASP A 43 -0.02 -4.77 -12.75
N ILE A 44 0.32 -4.66 -11.46
CA ILE A 44 1.12 -3.55 -10.92
C ILE A 44 2.60 -3.77 -11.23
N GLN A 45 3.19 -2.80 -11.94
CA GLN A 45 4.62 -2.80 -12.26
C GLN A 45 5.48 -2.04 -11.25
N ALA A 46 4.89 -1.08 -10.54
CA ALA A 46 5.59 -0.24 -9.58
C ALA A 46 4.61 0.37 -8.58
N MET A 47 5.10 0.61 -7.35
CA MET A 47 4.37 1.29 -6.30
C MET A 47 5.18 2.49 -5.80
N PHE A 48 4.49 3.58 -5.51
CA PHE A 48 5.05 4.76 -4.88
C PHE A 48 4.24 5.08 -3.63
N GLY A 49 4.90 5.18 -2.48
CA GLY A 49 4.25 5.39 -1.19
C GLY A 49 4.92 6.51 -0.41
N GLY A 50 4.11 7.29 0.31
CA GLY A 50 4.56 8.34 1.22
C GLY A 50 4.11 8.04 2.64
N ASN A 51 5.02 8.12 3.60
CA ASN A 51 4.72 7.99 5.01
C ASN A 51 5.58 9.00 5.80
N MET A 52 4.96 9.76 6.70
CA MET A 52 5.66 10.79 7.46
C MET A 52 6.15 10.32 8.83
N SER A 53 5.38 9.48 9.53
CA SER A 53 5.54 9.33 10.98
C SER A 53 5.63 7.89 11.47
N ALA A 54 5.74 6.92 10.57
CA ALA A 54 5.84 5.51 10.95
C ALA A 54 7.07 5.22 11.81
N GLY A 55 8.24 5.77 11.46
CA GLY A 55 9.46 5.60 12.25
C GLY A 55 9.31 6.12 13.69
N SER A 56 8.63 7.26 13.88
CA SER A 56 8.46 7.87 15.21
C SER A 56 7.34 7.25 16.05
N PHE A 57 6.23 6.83 15.44
CA PHE A 57 5.05 6.36 16.20
C PHE A 57 4.94 4.85 16.29
N VAL A 58 5.42 4.11 15.29
CA VAL A 58 5.32 2.65 15.23
C VAL A 58 6.67 1.94 15.06
N GLY A 59 7.78 2.69 15.09
CA GLY A 59 9.14 2.13 14.96
C GLY A 59 9.41 1.48 13.61
N GLN A 60 8.62 1.84 12.59
CA GLN A 60 8.68 1.21 11.27
C GLN A 60 9.24 2.19 10.24
N ASP A 61 10.46 1.92 9.80
CA ASP A 61 11.06 2.53 8.62
C ASP A 61 10.79 1.68 7.38
N HIS A 62 11.45 1.98 6.25
CA HIS A 62 11.40 1.18 5.02
C HIS A 62 9.96 0.78 4.59
N VAL A 63 9.02 1.70 4.81
CA VAL A 63 7.57 1.44 4.69
C VAL A 63 7.16 0.98 3.28
N GLY A 64 7.85 1.44 2.24
CA GLY A 64 7.60 0.99 0.87
C GLY A 64 7.87 -0.51 0.66
N ALA A 65 8.97 -1.03 1.22
CA ALA A 65 9.29 -2.46 1.14
C ALA A 65 8.27 -3.29 1.93
N LEU A 66 7.86 -2.78 3.10
CA LEU A 66 6.85 -3.40 3.93
C LEU A 66 5.49 -3.50 3.22
N ILE A 67 5.02 -2.40 2.64
CA ILE A 67 3.72 -2.40 1.95
C ILE A 67 3.78 -3.29 0.71
N ALA A 68 4.87 -3.27 -0.06
CA ALA A 68 5.03 -4.13 -1.23
C ALA A 68 4.99 -5.62 -0.87
N ASP A 69 5.62 -6.03 0.22
CA ASP A 69 5.57 -7.41 0.72
C ASP A 69 4.14 -7.80 1.13
N PHE A 70 3.50 -6.99 1.98
CA PHE A 70 2.13 -7.27 2.46
C PHE A 70 1.06 -7.19 1.37
N ALA A 71 1.32 -6.46 0.28
CA ALA A 71 0.46 -6.42 -0.90
C ALA A 71 0.71 -7.58 -1.89
N GLY A 72 1.68 -8.47 -1.61
CA GLY A 72 2.04 -9.58 -2.50
C GLY A 72 2.85 -9.16 -3.73
N LEU A 73 3.39 -7.95 -3.74
CA LEU A 73 4.10 -7.31 -4.85
C LEU A 73 5.63 -7.41 -4.72
N ALA A 74 6.13 -8.04 -3.66
CA ALA A 74 7.57 -8.25 -3.46
C ALA A 74 8.12 -9.30 -4.45
N GLU A 75 8.95 -8.83 -5.39
CA GLU A 75 9.54 -9.66 -6.45
C GLU A 75 10.41 -10.81 -5.89
N THR A 76 11.22 -10.54 -4.88
CA THR A 76 12.18 -11.50 -4.31
C THR A 76 11.55 -12.49 -3.34
N LYS A 77 10.26 -12.34 -2.98
CA LYS A 77 9.54 -13.17 -1.99
C LYS A 77 10.28 -13.32 -0.65
N ILE A 78 11.14 -12.35 -0.32
CA ILE A 78 11.82 -12.26 0.98
C ILE A 78 10.96 -11.34 1.84
N PRO A 79 10.50 -11.80 3.02
CA PRO A 79 9.67 -10.98 3.88
C PRO A 79 10.38 -9.69 4.31
N ALA A 80 9.64 -8.58 4.29
CA ALA A 80 10.07 -7.32 4.88
C ALA A 80 9.94 -7.41 6.41
N MET A 81 10.99 -7.00 7.13
CA MET A 81 10.98 -6.95 8.61
C MET A 81 10.24 -5.71 9.13
#